data_AF-A0A392QM98-F1
#
_entry.id   AF-A0A392QM98-F1
#
_cell.length_a   1.000
_cell.length_b   1.000
_cell.length_c   1.000
_cell.angle_alpha   90.00
_cell.angle_beta   90.00
_cell.angle_gamma   90.00
#
_symmetry.space_group_name_H-M   'P 1'
#
loop_
_entity.id
_entity.type
_entity.pdbx_description
1 polymer ?
#
loop_
_entity_poly.entity_id
_entity_poly.type
_entity_poly.pdbx_seq_one_letter_code
_entity_poly.pdbx_strand_id
1 'polypeptide(L)'
;LVAPNNDVGLDGMVINVASLLAGTVTNPFGNGFFQGPKEAPLEVGSACTGVYGKGAYPGYAGNLLVDPTSGASYNANGVNGRKYLLPALFDPTTSECSTLV
;
A
#
# COMPACT_ATOMS: atom_id res chain seq x y z
N LEU A 1 -10.58 7.83 -7.95
CA LEU A 1 -10.12 8.03 -6.56
C LEU A 1 -9.72 9.49 -6.41
N VAL A 2 -10.15 10.15 -5.33
CA VAL A 2 -9.67 11.48 -4.94
C VAL A 2 -8.76 11.35 -3.71
N ALA A 3 -7.85 12.31 -3.54
CA ALA A 3 -6.87 12.32 -2.46
C ALA A 3 -7.56 12.39 -1.07
N PRO A 4 -7.38 11.40 -0.19
CA PRO A 4 -7.99 11.39 1.15
C PRO A 4 -7.70 12.60 2.04
N ASN A 5 -6.55 13.23 1.90
CA ASN A 5 -6.19 14.43 2.67
C ASN A 5 -6.21 15.71 1.83
N ASN A 6 -6.89 15.71 0.68
CA ASN A 6 -6.98 16.84 -0.25
C ASN A 6 -5.62 17.35 -0.76
N ASP A 7 -4.59 16.50 -0.71
CA ASP A 7 -3.25 16.78 -1.21
C ASP A 7 -2.71 15.52 -1.91
N VAL A 8 -2.76 15.54 -3.24
CA VAL A 8 -2.33 14.43 -4.09
C VAL A 8 -0.85 14.10 -3.91
N GLY A 9 -0.01 15.11 -3.61
CA GLY A 9 1.43 14.94 -3.45
C GLY A 9 1.75 14.27 -2.13
N LEU A 10 1.12 14.73 -1.04
CA LEU A 10 1.29 14.14 0.29
C LEU A 10 0.73 12.72 0.34
N ASP A 11 -0.45 12.49 -0.21
CA ASP A 11 -1.06 11.16 -0.21
C ASP A 11 -0.26 10.17 -1.06
N GLY A 12 0.24 10.60 -2.23
CA GLY A 12 1.16 9.82 -3.05
C GLY A 12 2.50 9.54 -2.36
N MET A 13 3.04 10.52 -1.62
CA MET A 13 4.28 10.36 -0.86
C MET A 13 4.13 9.29 0.23
N VAL A 14 3.01 9.28 0.96
CA VAL A 14 2.76 8.29 2.01
C VAL A 14 2.67 6.87 1.45
N ILE A 15 2.05 6.67 0.28
CA ILE A 15 2.04 5.36 -0.41
C ILE A 15 3.48 4.88 -0.65
N ASN A 16 4.32 5.73 -1.23
CA ASN A 16 5.70 5.37 -1.57
C ASN A 16 6.54 5.11 -0.32
N VAL A 17 6.45 5.98 0.70
CA VAL A 17 7.18 5.80 1.96
C VAL A 17 6.76 4.51 2.67
N ALA A 18 5.47 4.17 2.65
CA ALA A 18 4.98 2.92 3.23
C ALA A 18 5.54 1.70 2.48
N SER A 19 5.54 1.71 1.14
CA SER A 19 6.17 0.66 0.33
C SER A 19 7.66 0.51 0.62
N LEU A 20 8.40 1.62 0.64
CA LEU A 20 9.84 1.65 0.90
C LEU A 20 10.17 1.12 2.30
N LEU A 21 9.40 1.54 3.32
CA LEU A 21 9.59 1.09 4.68
C LEU A 21 9.32 -0.41 4.80
N ALA A 22 8.22 -0.90 4.21
CA ALA A 22 7.89 -2.33 4.21
C ALA A 22 8.96 -3.16 3.52
N GLY A 23 9.45 -2.73 2.35
CA GLY A 23 10.59 -3.36 1.68
C GLY A 23 11.84 -3.38 2.55
N THR A 24 12.15 -2.24 3.19
CA THR A 24 13.34 -2.11 4.06
C THR A 24 13.32 -3.07 5.25
N VAL A 25 12.18 -3.19 5.95
CA VAL A 25 12.11 -4.04 7.17
C VAL A 25 11.95 -5.52 6.87
N THR A 26 11.47 -5.87 5.67
CA THR A 26 11.32 -7.27 5.22
C THR A 26 12.49 -7.75 4.37
N ASN A 27 13.43 -6.87 4.02
CA ASN A 27 14.60 -7.21 3.25
C ASN A 27 15.50 -8.20 4.03
N PRO A 28 15.67 -9.46 3.55
CA PRO A 28 16.46 -10.47 4.24
C PRO A 28 17.96 -10.15 4.28
N PHE A 29 18.44 -9.23 3.44
CA PHE A 29 19.85 -8.83 3.38
C PHE A 29 20.19 -7.71 4.36
N GLY A 30 19.19 -7.05 4.96
CA GLY A 30 19.40 -5.99 5.95
C GLY A 30 20.16 -4.76 5.45
N ASN A 31 20.26 -4.57 4.12
CA ASN A 31 21.02 -3.50 3.49
C ASN A 31 20.13 -2.34 3.00
N GLY A 32 18.91 -2.22 3.53
CA GLY A 32 17.98 -1.14 3.19
C GLY A 32 16.92 -1.57 2.18
N PHE A 33 16.73 -0.77 1.13
CA PHE A 33 15.76 -1.02 0.06
C PHE A 33 16.35 -1.97 -1.01
N PHE A 34 15.55 -2.92 -1.50
CA PHE A 34 16.01 -3.95 -2.43
C PHE A 34 15.20 -3.93 -3.73
N GLN A 35 15.63 -3.11 -4.69
CA GLN A 35 15.19 -3.27 -6.07
C GLN A 35 16.02 -4.40 -6.71
N GLY A 36 15.54 -5.63 -6.55
CA GLY A 36 16.33 -6.85 -6.74
C GLY A 36 16.88 -7.14 -8.16
N PRO A 37 17.81 -8.11 -8.28
CA PRO A 37 18.28 -8.65 -9.55
C PRO A 37 17.18 -9.46 -10.25
N LYS A 38 17.34 -9.73 -11.55
CA LYS A 38 16.30 -10.32 -12.42
C LYS A 38 15.76 -11.66 -11.90
N GLU A 39 16.55 -12.37 -11.11
CA GLU A 39 16.27 -13.70 -10.59
C GLU A 39 15.42 -13.72 -9.30
N ALA A 40 15.27 -12.58 -8.59
CA ALA A 40 14.47 -12.51 -7.35
C ALA A 40 13.87 -11.10 -7.11
N PRO A 41 12.89 -10.66 -7.91
CA PRO A 41 12.57 -9.23 -8.04
C PRO A 41 11.45 -8.70 -7.13
N LEU A 42 11.01 -9.43 -6.10
CA LEU A 42 9.75 -9.10 -5.40
C LEU A 42 9.97 -8.71 -3.94
N GLU A 43 9.78 -7.43 -3.65
CA GLU A 43 9.64 -6.92 -2.28
C GLU A 43 8.20 -7.10 -1.82
N VAL A 44 8.01 -7.13 -0.50
CA VAL A 44 6.71 -7.43 0.13
C VAL A 44 5.55 -6.57 -0.40
N GLY A 45 5.78 -5.29 -0.71
CA GLY A 45 4.76 -4.39 -1.25
C GLY A 45 4.65 -4.43 -2.78
N SER A 46 5.77 -4.59 -3.49
CA SER A 46 5.77 -4.61 -4.96
C SER A 46 5.13 -5.88 -5.53
N ALA A 47 5.15 -6.98 -4.78
CA ALA A 47 4.36 -8.18 -5.05
C ALA A 47 2.84 -7.94 -5.09
N CYS A 48 2.37 -6.89 -4.43
CA CYS A 48 0.96 -6.55 -4.29
C CYS A 48 0.59 -5.24 -4.99
N THR A 49 1.29 -4.91 -6.08
CA THR A 49 1.10 -3.65 -6.82
C THR A 49 -0.37 -3.41 -7.16
N GLY A 50 -0.91 -2.28 -6.70
CA GLY A 50 -2.29 -1.86 -6.95
C GLY A 50 -3.36 -2.52 -6.06
N VAL A 51 -2.96 -3.42 -5.16
CA VAL A 51 -3.85 -4.03 -4.17
C VAL A 51 -3.89 -3.15 -2.93
N TYR A 52 -5.06 -2.55 -2.67
CA TYR A 52 -5.27 -1.68 -1.49
C TYR A 52 -6.42 -2.16 -0.60
N GLY A 53 -7.38 -2.90 -1.15
CA GLY A 53 -8.47 -3.53 -0.40
C GLY A 53 -8.81 -4.91 -0.95
N LYS A 54 -9.62 -5.66 -0.22
CA LYS A 54 -10.03 -7.01 -0.63
C LYS A 54 -10.72 -7.01 -2.00
N GLY A 55 -10.39 -7.98 -2.85
CA GLY A 55 -10.98 -8.15 -4.17
C GLY A 55 -10.42 -7.20 -5.25
N ALA A 56 -9.26 -6.59 -5.01
CA ALA A 56 -8.58 -5.76 -6.02
C ALA A 56 -8.24 -6.57 -7.29
N TYR A 57 -8.25 -5.89 -8.43
CA TYR A 57 -7.85 -6.40 -9.74
C TYR A 57 -7.40 -5.23 -10.63
N PRO A 58 -6.79 -5.45 -11.81
CA PRO A 58 -6.33 -4.34 -12.66
C PRO A 58 -7.45 -3.33 -12.98
N GLY A 59 -7.25 -2.07 -12.58
CA GLY A 59 -8.25 -1.00 -12.72
C GLY A 59 -9.20 -0.83 -11.51
N TYR A 60 -9.14 -1.71 -10.52
CA TYR A 60 -9.92 -1.65 -9.29
C TYR A 60 -9.05 -1.89 -8.05
N ALA A 61 -8.95 -0.86 -7.20
CA ALA A 61 -8.07 -0.87 -6.02
C ALA A 61 -8.53 -1.84 -4.90
N GLY A 62 -9.73 -2.42 -5.03
CA GLY A 62 -10.37 -3.26 -4.02
C GLY A 62 -11.50 -2.57 -3.28
N ASN A 63 -12.14 -3.31 -2.38
CA ASN A 63 -13.16 -2.79 -1.48
C ASN A 63 -12.50 -1.87 -0.45
N LEU A 64 -12.63 -0.56 -0.64
CA LEU A 64 -12.07 0.47 0.24
C LEU A 64 -13.16 1.13 1.07
N LEU A 65 -12.77 1.71 2.20
CA LEU A 65 -13.63 2.62 2.94
C LEU A 65 -13.77 3.93 2.15
N VAL A 66 -14.92 4.60 2.29
CA VAL A 66 -15.19 5.89 1.65
C VAL A 66 -15.50 6.93 2.71
N ASP A 67 -14.84 8.09 2.62
CA ASP A 67 -15.19 9.25 3.43
C ASP A 67 -16.50 9.86 2.90
N PRO A 68 -17.56 9.95 3.73
CA PRO A 68 -18.86 10.43 3.27
C PRO A 68 -18.89 11.94 2.95
N THR A 69 -17.91 12.71 3.45
CA THR A 69 -17.83 14.15 3.26
C THR A 69 -17.05 14.50 2.00
N SER A 70 -15.89 13.86 1.78
CA SER A 70 -15.02 14.13 0.64
C SER A 70 -15.21 13.17 -0.54
N GLY A 71 -15.86 12.02 -0.32
CA GLY A 71 -15.94 10.94 -1.29
C GLY A 71 -14.62 10.20 -1.53
N ALA A 72 -13.56 10.50 -0.76
CA ALA A 72 -12.26 9.88 -0.92
C ALA A 72 -12.24 8.44 -0.39
N SER A 73 -11.54 7.55 -1.08
CA SER A 73 -11.38 6.17 -0.61
C SER A 73 -10.05 5.97 0.12
N TYR A 74 -10.07 5.17 1.18
CA TYR A 74 -8.94 4.94 2.06
C TYR A 74 -9.01 3.53 2.66
N ASN A 75 -7.88 3.05 3.20
CA ASN A 75 -7.82 1.79 3.95
C ASN A 75 -7.12 1.93 5.30
N ALA A 76 -6.55 3.10 5.60
CA ALA A 76 -5.84 3.35 6.84
C ALA A 76 -6.30 4.65 7.50
N ASN A 77 -6.51 4.59 8.82
CA ASN A 77 -6.74 5.77 9.65
C ASN A 77 -5.42 6.25 10.24
N GLY A 78 -5.09 7.50 9.96
CA GLY A 78 -3.95 8.20 10.55
C GLY A 78 -4.32 9.01 11.77
N VAL A 79 -3.35 9.74 12.31
CA VAL A 79 -3.54 10.67 13.43
C VAL A 79 -4.31 11.92 12.98
N ASN A 80 -4.99 12.58 13.92
CA ASN A 80 -5.73 13.83 13.68
C ASN A 80 -6.77 13.74 12.55
N GLY A 81 -7.42 12.59 12.40
CA GLY A 81 -8.47 12.37 11.40
C GLY A 81 -7.96 12.23 9.96
N ARG A 82 -6.63 12.19 9.75
CA ARG A 82 -6.04 11.94 8.43
C ARG A 82 -6.35 10.52 7.96
N LYS A 83 -6.47 10.35 6.66
CA LYS A 83 -6.80 9.07 6.02
C LYS A 83 -5.79 8.76 4.96
N TYR A 84 -5.41 7.50 4.80
CA TYR A 84 -4.36 7.11 3.87
C TYR A 84 -4.77 5.90 3.05
N LEU A 85 -4.14 5.80 1.90
CA LEU A 85 -4.12 4.60 1.10
C LEU A 85 -2.74 3.97 1.26
N LEU A 86 -2.67 2.76 1.79
CA LEU A 86 -1.43 2.02 2.04
C LEU A 86 -1.41 0.72 1.24
N PRO A 87 -0.28 0.32 0.66
CA PRO A 87 -0.20 -0.90 -0.14
C PRO A 87 -0.52 -2.13 0.71
N ALA A 88 -1.13 -3.13 0.09
CA ALA A 88 -1.15 -4.47 0.66
C ALA A 88 0.27 -5.05 0.73
N LEU A 89 0.47 -5.96 1.67
CA LEU A 89 1.74 -6.64 1.87
C LEU A 89 1.58 -8.13 1.59
N PHE A 90 2.51 -8.72 0.86
CA PHE A 90 2.52 -10.15 0.61
C PHE A 90 2.78 -10.91 1.92
N ASP A 91 1.86 -11.80 2.29
CA ASP A 91 2.03 -12.70 3.42
C ASP A 91 2.50 -14.07 2.92
N PRO A 92 3.74 -14.49 3.24
CA PRO A 92 4.27 -15.77 2.78
C PRO A 92 3.56 -16.98 3.40
N THR A 93 2.85 -16.79 4.52
CA THR A 93 2.12 -17.87 5.21
C THR A 93 0.87 -18.27 4.43
N THR A 94 0.18 -17.28 3.88
CA THR A 94 -1.06 -17.47 3.11
C THR A 94 -0.82 -17.46 1.60
N SER A 95 0.34 -16.99 1.15
CA SER A 95 0.66 -16.73 -0.26
C SER A 95 -0.30 -15.72 -0.91
N GLU A 96 -0.82 -14.78 -0.11
CA GLU A 96 -1.78 -13.76 -0.54
C GLU A 96 -1.35 -12.35 -0.12
N CYS A 97 -1.92 -11.35 -0.79
CA CYS A 97 -1.74 -9.95 -0.42
C CYS A 97 -2.69 -9.57 0.72
N SER A 98 -2.13 -9.31 1.89
CA SER A 98 -2.88 -8.87 3.06
C SER A 98 -3.21 -7.38 2.98
N THR A 99 -4.50 -7.06 3.05
CA THR A 99 -5.02 -5.69 3.04
C THR A 99 -5.43 -5.25 4.44
N LEU A 100 -5.50 -3.93 4.66
CA LEU A 100 -5.98 -3.37 5.94
C LEU A 100 -7.51 -3.43 6.08
N VAL A 101 -8.23 -3.54 4.96
CA VAL A 101 -9.70 -3.59 4.85
C VAL A 101 -10.15 -4.59 3.79
#